data_AF-A0A9J6EFW2-F1
#
_entry.id   AF-A0A9J6EFW2-F1
#
_cell.length_a   1.000
_cell.length_b   1.000
_cell.length_c   1.000
_cell.angle_alpha   90.00
_cell.angle_beta   90.00
_cell.angle_gamma   90.00
#
_symmetry.space_group_name_H-M   'P 1'
#
loop_
_entity.id
_entity.type
_entity.pdbx_description
1 polymer ?
#
loop_
_entity_poly.entity_id
_entity_poly.type
_entity_poly.pdbx_seq_one_letter_code
_entity_poly.pdbx_strand_id
1 'polypeptide(L)'
;MTDSQRWDPHRDLQFTVLTDRSQGGSSLRNGSIELMVHRRLLYDDAFGVEEALNETYYDDRGVVVRGTHRVTLSSVNEAAKIHRPLAQAIYSAPTLHFSSVRRKPYKYKYKTNCTALAKPLPPNVHLLTLENWNKEDKVLMRLEHFFELKDHAGELSLPVQFSLQEAFVRNITSVTEMNLAATKTREETVRLEFKPTWTHITKRDLPGDEKGSQPVHGPEYNVYLTPMQIRTFLLTFSSDDKKHMICSID
;
A
#
# COMPACT_ATOMS: atom_id res chain seq x y z
N MET A 1 4.50 -2.46 13.66
CA MET A 1 3.24 -2.48 12.93
C MET A 1 2.51 -3.74 13.40
N THR A 2 1.58 -3.60 14.33
CA THR A 2 0.92 -4.73 15.01
C THR A 2 -0.37 -5.05 14.28
N ASP A 3 -0.32 -5.96 13.31
CA ASP A 3 -1.50 -6.61 12.77
C ASP A 3 -2.09 -7.48 13.91
N SER A 4 -3.30 -7.14 14.36
CA SER A 4 -3.96 -7.82 15.49
C SER A 4 -4.64 -9.12 15.03
N GLN A 5 -3.85 -10.02 14.43
CA GLN A 5 -4.33 -11.31 13.93
C GLN A 5 -4.20 -12.37 15.04
N ARG A 6 -5.33 -12.91 15.50
CA ARG A 6 -5.38 -14.04 16.44
C ARG A 6 -6.35 -15.10 15.92
N TRP A 7 -5.84 -16.31 15.71
CA TRP A 7 -6.59 -17.47 15.20
C TRP A 7 -6.99 -18.39 16.36
N ASP A 8 -8.12 -19.11 16.21
CA ASP A 8 -8.52 -20.19 17.11
C ASP A 8 -7.87 -21.51 16.66
N PRO A 9 -6.92 -22.08 17.43
CA PRO A 9 -6.23 -23.31 17.05
C PRO A 9 -7.12 -24.54 16.93
N HIS A 10 -8.35 -24.49 17.45
CA HIS A 10 -9.26 -25.63 17.41
C HIS A 10 -10.28 -25.58 16.27
N ARG A 11 -10.40 -24.46 15.55
CA ARG A 11 -11.50 -24.26 14.58
C ARG A 11 -11.08 -23.80 13.18
N ASP A 12 -9.80 -23.56 12.90
CA ASP A 12 -9.32 -23.01 11.60
C ASP A 12 -10.20 -21.84 11.13
N LEU A 13 -10.40 -20.86 12.03
CA LEU A 13 -11.21 -19.68 11.78
C LEU A 13 -10.44 -18.41 12.16
N GLN A 14 -10.58 -17.40 11.30
CA GLN A 14 -10.06 -16.06 11.50
C GLN A 14 -11.19 -15.04 11.34
N PHE A 15 -11.37 -14.24 12.38
CA PHE A 15 -12.26 -13.07 12.37
C PHE A 15 -11.42 -11.81 12.18
N THR A 16 -11.69 -11.04 11.13
CA THR A 16 -10.91 -9.84 10.77
C THR A 16 -11.82 -8.64 10.63
N VAL A 17 -11.43 -7.53 11.28
CA VAL A 17 -12.12 -6.23 11.21
C VAL A 17 -11.21 -5.23 10.53
N LEU A 18 -11.64 -4.69 9.39
CA LEU A 18 -10.96 -3.60 8.68
C LEU A 18 -11.60 -2.27 9.07
N THR A 19 -10.77 -1.32 9.48
CA THR A 19 -11.18 0.05 9.85
C THR A 19 -11.01 1.01 8.68
N ASP A 20 -11.83 2.05 8.65
CA ASP A 20 -11.71 3.14 7.67
C ASP A 20 -10.74 4.26 8.11
N ARG A 21 -10.22 4.17 9.34
CA ARG A 21 -9.31 5.14 9.96
C ARG A 21 -8.50 4.51 11.08
N SER A 22 -7.52 5.25 11.59
CA SER A 22 -6.74 4.88 12.78
C SER A 22 -7.66 4.80 14.01
N GLN A 23 -7.63 3.66 14.70
CA GLN A 23 -8.40 3.40 15.92
C GLN A 23 -7.56 2.59 16.91
N GLY A 24 -7.75 2.84 18.20
CA GLY A 24 -7.23 1.97 19.25
C GLY A 24 -8.10 0.72 19.36
N GLY A 25 -7.49 -0.45 19.51
CA GLY A 25 -8.19 -1.72 19.61
C GLY A 25 -7.51 -2.71 20.54
N SER A 26 -8.27 -3.67 21.05
CA SER A 26 -7.78 -4.71 21.95
C SER A 26 -8.58 -6.02 21.83
N SER A 27 -8.09 -7.06 22.51
CA SER A 27 -8.75 -8.36 22.72
C SER A 27 -8.65 -8.71 24.20
N LEU A 28 -9.52 -8.15 25.03
CA LEU A 28 -9.45 -8.31 26.50
C LEU A 28 -9.85 -9.71 26.99
N ARG A 29 -10.58 -10.47 26.18
CA ARG A 29 -10.97 -11.87 26.44
C ARG A 29 -10.74 -12.73 25.21
N ASN A 30 -10.55 -14.03 25.40
CA ASN A 30 -10.42 -14.97 24.29
C ASN A 30 -11.67 -14.89 23.38
N GLY A 31 -11.46 -14.77 22.07
CA GLY A 31 -12.53 -14.65 21.08
C GLY A 31 -13.25 -13.30 21.04
N SER A 32 -12.67 -12.25 21.64
CA SER A 32 -13.23 -10.89 21.59
C SER A 32 -12.31 -9.93 20.85
N ILE A 33 -12.89 -8.95 20.16
CA ILE A 33 -12.21 -7.77 19.61
C ILE A 33 -13.03 -6.55 20.00
N GLU A 34 -12.36 -5.51 20.46
CA GLU A 34 -12.96 -4.20 20.73
C GLU A 34 -12.19 -3.10 20.01
N LEU A 35 -12.92 -2.09 19.53
CA LEU A 35 -12.37 -0.90 18.88
C LEU A 35 -12.97 0.35 19.52
N MET A 36 -12.10 1.27 19.93
CA MET A 36 -12.53 2.56 20.47
C MET A 36 -12.86 3.51 19.32
N VAL A 37 -14.15 3.70 19.07
CA VAL A 37 -14.64 4.44 17.89
C VAL A 37 -14.58 5.96 18.05
N HIS A 38 -14.69 6.47 19.28
CA HIS A 38 -14.64 7.89 19.60
C HIS A 38 -14.34 8.09 21.10
N ARG A 39 -13.80 9.26 21.47
CA ARG A 39 -13.43 9.61 22.84
C ARG A 39 -13.84 11.05 23.15
N ARG A 40 -14.27 11.27 24.38
CA ARG A 40 -14.52 12.60 24.96
C ARG A 40 -14.04 12.58 26.40
N LEU A 41 -13.21 13.55 26.76
CA LEU A 41 -12.67 13.76 28.11
C LEU A 41 -13.08 15.15 28.59
N LEU A 42 -13.39 15.27 29.88
CA LEU A 42 -13.79 16.55 30.49
C LEU A 42 -12.61 17.26 31.18
N TYR A 43 -11.46 16.60 31.23
CA TYR A 43 -10.25 17.08 31.88
C TYR A 43 -9.04 16.82 30.98
N ASP A 44 -8.07 17.72 31.05
CA ASP A 44 -6.74 17.58 30.46
C ASP A 44 -5.94 16.47 31.16
N ASP A 45 -5.00 15.87 30.44
CA ASP A 45 -4.14 14.80 30.95
C ASP A 45 -2.76 15.28 31.43
N ALA A 46 -2.52 16.59 31.40
CA ALA A 46 -1.30 17.27 31.86
C ALA A 46 -0.02 16.89 31.10
N PHE A 47 -0.13 16.48 29.83
CA PHE A 47 1.02 16.24 28.95
C PHE A 47 1.36 17.41 28.00
N GLY A 48 0.81 18.60 28.27
CA GLY A 48 1.24 19.87 27.66
C GLY A 48 0.33 20.45 26.58
N VAL A 49 -0.83 19.85 26.33
CA VAL A 49 -1.86 20.41 25.44
C VAL A 49 -2.74 21.43 26.17
N GLU A 50 -2.91 21.28 27.50
CA GLU A 50 -3.67 22.18 28.38
C GLU A 50 -5.17 22.31 28.03
N GLU A 51 -5.70 21.34 27.27
CA GLU A 51 -7.10 21.30 26.86
C GLU A 51 -7.65 19.89 27.02
N ALA A 52 -8.87 19.77 27.54
CA ALA A 52 -9.56 18.49 27.56
C ALA A 52 -9.93 18.07 26.12
N LEU A 53 -9.86 16.77 25.82
CA LEU A 53 -10.36 16.20 24.56
C LEU A 53 -11.89 16.27 24.48
N ASN A 54 -12.44 17.46 24.25
CA ASN A 54 -13.86 17.77 24.29
C ASN A 54 -14.31 18.52 23.02
N GLU A 55 -14.07 17.92 21.86
CA GLU A 55 -14.41 18.52 20.57
C GLU A 55 -15.92 18.78 20.45
N THR A 56 -16.28 20.04 20.15
CA THR A 56 -17.65 20.47 19.91
C THR A 56 -17.85 20.92 18.46
N TYR A 57 -19.10 20.82 18.01
CA TYR A 57 -19.65 21.37 16.78
C TYR A 57 -20.53 22.59 17.14
N TYR A 58 -21.23 23.16 16.15
CA TYR A 58 -22.12 24.31 16.32
C TYR A 58 -23.13 24.13 17.49
N ASP A 59 -23.28 25.19 18.29
CA ASP A 59 -24.07 25.26 19.54
C ASP A 59 -23.54 24.37 20.69
N ASP A 60 -22.21 24.27 20.87
CA ASP A 60 -21.57 23.50 21.95
C ASP A 60 -21.95 22.01 22.01
N ARG A 61 -22.50 21.47 20.91
CA ARG A 61 -22.86 20.06 20.81
C ARG A 61 -21.61 19.23 20.53
N GLY A 62 -21.46 18.08 21.16
CA GLY A 62 -20.32 17.20 20.88
C GLY A 62 -20.25 16.79 19.40
N VAL A 63 -19.04 16.69 18.86
CA VAL A 63 -18.82 16.26 17.47
C VAL A 63 -19.43 14.88 17.23
N VAL A 64 -20.06 14.71 16.07
CA VAL A 64 -20.58 13.42 15.60
C VAL A 64 -19.71 12.92 14.47
N VAL A 65 -19.06 11.78 14.69
CA VAL A 65 -18.27 11.09 13.67
C VAL A 65 -19.03 9.91 13.10
N ARG A 66 -18.94 9.71 11.78
CA ARG A 66 -19.40 8.50 11.09
C ARG A 66 -18.19 7.74 10.58
N GLY A 67 -18.10 6.46 10.90
CA GLY A 67 -17.09 5.54 10.38
C GLY A 67 -17.70 4.26 9.85
N THR A 68 -16.89 3.49 9.12
CA THR A 68 -17.27 2.20 8.55
C THR A 68 -16.27 1.13 8.98
N HIS A 69 -16.79 0.02 9.52
CA HIS A 69 -16.03 -1.20 9.77
C HIS A 69 -16.49 -2.27 8.79
N ARG A 70 -15.54 -3.02 8.23
CA ARG A 70 -15.84 -4.20 7.41
C ARG A 70 -15.38 -5.43 8.15
N VAL A 71 -16.27 -6.39 8.30
CA VAL A 71 -16.03 -7.60 9.09
C VAL A 71 -16.02 -8.80 8.16
N THR A 72 -15.02 -9.66 8.33
CA THR A 72 -14.88 -10.89 7.57
C THR A 72 -14.62 -12.06 8.53
N LEU A 73 -15.18 -13.22 8.20
CA LEU A 73 -14.93 -14.48 8.88
C LEU A 73 -14.59 -15.52 7.82
N SER A 74 -13.40 -16.11 7.91
CA SER A 74 -12.90 -17.08 6.95
C SER A 74 -12.03 -18.12 7.65
N SER A 75 -11.56 -19.13 6.91
CA SER A 75 -10.46 -19.96 7.40
C SER A 75 -9.15 -19.17 7.49
N VAL A 76 -8.20 -19.67 8.28
CA VAL A 76 -6.90 -18.99 8.47
C VAL A 76 -6.16 -18.89 7.13
N ASN A 77 -6.20 -19.95 6.32
CA ASN A 77 -5.50 -20.00 5.02
C ASN A 77 -6.10 -19.08 3.94
N GLU A 78 -7.38 -18.69 4.06
CA GLU A 78 -8.03 -17.80 3.10
C GLU A 78 -8.07 -16.33 3.58
N ALA A 79 -7.85 -16.10 4.88
CA ALA A 79 -8.05 -14.79 5.47
C ALA A 79 -7.21 -13.70 4.80
N ALA A 80 -5.92 -13.94 4.59
CA ALA A 80 -5.03 -12.97 3.95
C ALA A 80 -5.41 -12.65 2.51
N LYS A 81 -5.88 -13.66 1.75
CA LYS A 81 -6.35 -13.47 0.37
C LYS A 81 -7.57 -12.55 0.30
N ILE A 82 -8.33 -12.44 1.39
CA ILE A 82 -9.52 -11.60 1.49
C ILE A 82 -9.15 -10.21 2.05
N HIS A 83 -8.55 -10.16 3.25
CA HIS A 83 -8.40 -8.88 3.96
C HIS A 83 -7.30 -7.98 3.38
N ARG A 84 -6.23 -8.55 2.79
CA ARG A 84 -5.15 -7.75 2.19
C ARG A 84 -5.65 -6.97 0.95
N PRO A 85 -6.27 -7.60 -0.07
CA PRO A 85 -6.81 -6.85 -1.21
C PRO A 85 -7.97 -5.93 -0.82
N LEU A 86 -8.80 -6.35 0.15
CA LEU A 86 -9.90 -5.52 0.62
C LEU A 86 -9.39 -4.25 1.33
N ALA A 87 -8.35 -4.35 2.15
CA ALA A 87 -7.71 -3.18 2.78
C ALA A 87 -7.16 -2.21 1.73
N GLN A 88 -6.49 -2.73 0.69
CA GLN A 88 -5.98 -1.91 -0.43
C GLN A 88 -7.12 -1.25 -1.21
N ALA A 89 -8.22 -1.96 -1.48
CA ALA A 89 -9.39 -1.40 -2.16
C ALA A 89 -10.11 -0.32 -1.33
N ILE A 90 -10.06 -0.38 0.01
CA ILE A 90 -10.57 0.67 0.89
C ILE A 90 -9.68 1.90 0.82
N TYR A 91 -8.36 1.71 0.89
CA TYR A 91 -7.37 2.79 0.85
C TYR A 91 -7.38 3.52 -0.50
N SER A 92 -7.36 2.76 -1.60
CA SER A 92 -7.33 3.26 -2.98
C SER A 92 -8.72 3.20 -3.64
N ALA A 93 -9.75 3.66 -2.92
CA ALA A 93 -11.12 3.68 -3.44
C ALA A 93 -11.24 4.59 -4.68
N PRO A 94 -12.05 4.21 -5.70
CA PRO A 94 -12.20 5.02 -6.91
C PRO A 94 -12.74 6.43 -6.63
N THR A 95 -12.08 7.45 -7.19
CA THR A 95 -12.58 8.82 -7.15
C THR A 95 -13.72 9.01 -8.14
N LEU A 96 -14.87 9.47 -7.65
CA LEU A 96 -16.04 9.73 -8.48
C LEU A 96 -16.04 11.19 -8.95
N HIS A 97 -16.12 11.38 -10.28
CA HIS A 97 -16.23 12.70 -10.90
C HIS A 97 -17.62 12.85 -11.55
N PHE A 98 -18.29 13.97 -11.29
CA PHE A 98 -19.62 14.25 -11.82
C PHE A 98 -19.60 15.54 -12.66
N SER A 99 -20.29 15.51 -13.80
CA SER A 99 -20.47 16.69 -14.65
C SER A 99 -21.82 16.62 -15.37
N SER A 100 -22.45 17.78 -15.57
CA SER A 100 -23.70 17.88 -16.33
C SER A 100 -23.42 17.73 -17.82
N VAL A 101 -23.88 16.64 -18.42
CA VAL A 101 -23.58 16.32 -19.83
C VAL A 101 -24.82 15.87 -20.59
N ARG A 102 -24.94 16.30 -21.86
CA ARG A 102 -25.85 15.66 -22.82
C ARG A 102 -25.23 14.33 -23.27
N ARG A 103 -25.87 13.21 -22.92
CA ARG A 103 -25.32 11.83 -23.07
C ARG A 103 -24.83 11.48 -24.47
N LYS A 104 -25.56 11.86 -25.52
CA LYS A 104 -25.20 11.54 -26.92
C LYS A 104 -23.88 12.20 -27.35
N PRO A 105 -23.69 13.54 -27.32
CA PRO A 105 -22.42 14.15 -27.75
C PRO A 105 -21.23 13.77 -26.87
N TYR A 106 -21.43 13.51 -25.56
CA TYR A 106 -20.32 13.26 -24.65
C TYR A 106 -19.53 11.98 -24.97
N LYS A 107 -20.23 10.87 -25.23
CA LYS A 107 -19.57 9.58 -25.51
C LYS A 107 -18.78 9.57 -26.82
N TYR A 108 -19.22 10.32 -27.82
CA TYR A 108 -18.52 10.42 -29.11
C TYR A 108 -17.40 11.47 -29.09
N LYS A 109 -17.51 12.49 -28.23
CA LYS A 109 -16.54 13.59 -28.16
C LYS A 109 -15.38 13.32 -27.20
N TYR A 110 -15.57 12.46 -26.20
CA TYR A 110 -14.58 12.24 -25.15
C TYR A 110 -14.28 10.75 -24.94
N LYS A 111 -12.99 10.43 -24.67
CA LYS A 111 -12.58 9.10 -24.22
C LYS A 111 -13.07 8.88 -22.79
N THR A 112 -13.90 7.86 -22.59
CA THR A 112 -14.53 7.54 -21.28
C THR A 112 -13.83 6.42 -20.54
N ASN A 113 -12.76 5.86 -21.12
CA ASN A 113 -11.91 4.85 -20.52
C ASN A 113 -10.46 5.09 -20.98
N CYS A 114 -9.52 5.08 -20.04
CA CYS A 114 -8.09 5.01 -20.33
C CYS A 114 -7.38 4.23 -19.23
N THR A 115 -6.22 3.68 -19.58
CA THR A 115 -5.34 2.97 -18.67
C THR A 115 -3.88 3.27 -19.05
N ALA A 116 -3.03 3.43 -18.04
CA ALA A 116 -1.59 3.52 -18.23
C ALA A 116 -0.93 2.12 -18.32
N LEU A 117 -1.67 1.07 -17.94
CA LEU A 117 -1.20 -0.31 -17.89
C LEU A 117 -1.63 -1.09 -19.14
N ALA A 118 -0.68 -1.81 -19.74
CA ALA A 118 -0.90 -2.76 -20.82
C ALA A 118 -1.30 -4.14 -20.28
N LYS A 119 -0.80 -4.50 -19.09
CA LYS A 119 -1.16 -5.69 -18.33
C LYS A 119 -1.39 -5.32 -16.87
N PRO A 120 -2.33 -5.97 -16.16
CA PRO A 120 -2.46 -5.78 -14.72
C PRO A 120 -1.15 -6.17 -14.02
N LEU A 121 -0.81 -5.45 -12.94
CA LEU A 121 0.27 -5.87 -12.06
C LEU A 121 -0.06 -7.23 -11.42
N PRO A 122 0.94 -8.03 -11.02
CA PRO A 122 0.69 -9.26 -10.28
C PRO A 122 -0.18 -9.01 -9.03
N PRO A 123 -1.05 -9.96 -8.65
CA PRO A 123 -2.06 -9.76 -7.60
C PRO A 123 -1.47 -9.54 -6.20
N ASN A 124 -0.20 -9.86 -5.98
CA ASN A 124 0.56 -9.61 -4.76
C ASN A 124 1.43 -8.34 -4.81
N VAL A 125 1.34 -7.55 -5.88
CA VAL A 125 2.06 -6.29 -6.07
C VAL A 125 1.09 -5.12 -6.07
N HIS A 126 1.42 -4.08 -5.30
CA HIS A 126 0.67 -2.83 -5.26
C HIS A 126 1.54 -1.65 -5.69
N LEU A 127 0.98 -0.77 -6.53
CA LEU A 127 1.58 0.50 -6.91
C LEU A 127 1.30 1.53 -5.83
N LEU A 128 2.20 1.61 -4.85
CA LEU A 128 2.07 2.48 -3.67
C LEU A 128 2.27 3.97 -4.00
N THR A 129 3.17 4.30 -4.93
CA THR A 129 3.37 5.69 -5.36
C THR A 129 3.60 5.76 -6.86
N LEU A 130 2.97 6.74 -7.49
CA LEU A 130 3.28 7.19 -8.84
C LEU A 130 3.18 8.72 -8.87
N GLU A 131 4.32 9.39 -8.88
CA GLU A 131 4.40 10.85 -8.71
C GLU A 131 5.32 11.47 -9.76
N ASN A 132 4.92 12.60 -10.33
CA ASN A 132 5.81 13.39 -11.18
C ASN A 132 6.85 14.10 -10.29
N TRP A 133 8.11 13.74 -10.46
CA TRP A 133 9.21 14.21 -9.62
C TRP A 133 9.77 15.56 -10.07
N ASN A 134 9.90 15.80 -11.38
CA ASN A 134 10.50 17.03 -11.88
C ASN A 134 10.01 17.41 -13.29
N LYS A 135 10.47 18.57 -13.78
CA LYS A 135 10.14 19.09 -15.12
C LYS A 135 10.76 18.28 -16.28
N GLU A 136 11.61 17.29 -15.99
CA GLU A 136 12.26 16.42 -16.98
C GLU A 136 11.47 15.12 -17.18
N ASP A 137 10.19 15.10 -16.83
CA ASP A 137 9.30 13.93 -16.88
C ASP A 137 9.83 12.71 -16.11
N LYS A 138 10.62 12.94 -15.05
CA LYS A 138 10.99 11.85 -14.14
C LYS A 138 9.80 11.52 -13.25
N VAL A 139 9.55 10.23 -13.10
CA VAL A 139 8.45 9.71 -12.30
C VAL A 139 9.01 8.90 -11.13
N LEU A 140 8.64 9.28 -9.92
CA LEU A 140 8.89 8.49 -8.73
C LEU A 140 7.84 7.38 -8.64
N MET A 141 8.32 6.15 -8.56
CA MET A 141 7.47 4.97 -8.43
C MET A 141 7.85 4.17 -7.19
N ARG A 142 6.86 3.75 -6.42
CA ARG A 142 7.05 2.77 -5.34
C ARG A 142 6.16 1.57 -5.56
N LEU A 143 6.76 0.39 -5.51
CA LEU A 143 6.08 -0.89 -5.63
C LEU A 143 6.26 -1.65 -4.33
N GLU A 144 5.19 -2.23 -3.83
CA GLU A 144 5.21 -3.04 -2.62
C GLU A 144 4.65 -4.44 -2.86
N HIS A 145 5.21 -5.41 -2.15
CA HIS A 145 4.59 -6.72 -1.97
C HIS A 145 3.81 -6.73 -0.67
N PHE A 146 2.49 -6.57 -0.75
CA PHE A 146 1.65 -6.29 0.43
C PHE A 146 1.17 -7.55 1.17
N PHE A 147 1.64 -8.74 0.77
CA PHE A 147 1.50 -9.99 1.54
C PHE A 147 2.79 -10.30 2.32
N GLU A 148 2.63 -10.98 3.45
CA GLU A 148 3.71 -11.52 4.27
C GLU A 148 3.95 -13.01 3.97
N LEU A 149 5.18 -13.48 4.24
CA LEU A 149 5.58 -14.88 4.04
C LEU A 149 4.69 -15.87 4.83
N LYS A 150 4.20 -15.45 6.01
CA LYS A 150 3.39 -16.27 6.92
C LYS A 150 1.89 -15.97 6.84
N ASP A 151 1.45 -15.25 5.81
CA ASP A 151 0.02 -14.97 5.58
C ASP A 151 -0.77 -16.22 5.13
N HIS A 152 -0.11 -17.37 4.91
CA HIS A 152 -0.72 -18.61 4.42
C HIS A 152 -1.53 -18.45 3.11
N ALA A 153 -1.24 -17.41 2.31
CA ALA A 153 -1.99 -17.05 1.11
C ALA A 153 -1.57 -17.82 -0.15
N GLY A 154 -0.89 -18.97 -0.01
CA GLY A 154 -0.37 -19.76 -1.12
C GLY A 154 0.66 -18.98 -1.95
N GLU A 155 0.48 -18.96 -3.27
CA GLU A 155 1.39 -18.27 -4.20
C GLU A 155 1.46 -16.76 -3.99
N LEU A 156 0.43 -16.13 -3.41
CA LEU A 156 0.43 -14.69 -3.13
C LEU A 156 1.43 -14.27 -2.05
N SER A 157 1.84 -15.22 -1.19
CA SER A 157 2.87 -15.02 -0.16
C SER A 157 4.28 -15.36 -0.65
N LEU A 158 4.45 -15.77 -1.92
CA LEU A 158 5.74 -16.08 -2.51
C LEU A 158 6.32 -14.86 -3.24
N PRO A 159 7.66 -14.78 -3.38
CA PRO A 159 8.28 -13.74 -4.19
C PRO A 159 7.76 -13.73 -5.63
N VAL A 160 7.72 -12.54 -6.22
CA VAL A 160 7.22 -12.31 -7.57
C VAL A 160 8.24 -11.58 -8.42
N GLN A 161 8.33 -11.98 -9.69
CA GLN A 161 9.14 -11.32 -10.69
C GLN A 161 8.26 -10.92 -11.88
N PHE A 162 8.40 -9.68 -12.34
CA PHE A 162 7.66 -9.19 -13.50
C PHE A 162 8.42 -8.06 -14.21
N SER A 163 8.13 -7.88 -15.50
CA SER A 163 8.70 -6.79 -16.30
C SER A 163 7.91 -5.50 -16.13
N LEU A 164 8.58 -4.40 -15.74
CA LEU A 164 7.96 -3.08 -15.75
C LEU A 164 7.64 -2.61 -17.17
N GLN A 165 8.50 -2.94 -18.14
CA GLN A 165 8.30 -2.55 -19.53
C GLN A 165 7.04 -3.19 -20.12
N GLU A 166 6.70 -4.43 -19.75
CA GLU A 166 5.46 -5.07 -20.18
C GLU A 166 4.21 -4.56 -19.44
N ALA A 167 4.38 -4.03 -18.23
CA ALA A 167 3.27 -3.54 -17.42
C ALA A 167 2.71 -2.22 -17.96
N PHE A 168 3.56 -1.30 -18.42
CA PHE A 168 3.16 0.04 -18.87
C PHE A 168 2.98 0.13 -20.39
N VAL A 169 1.98 0.90 -20.84
CA VAL A 169 1.71 1.17 -22.26
C VAL A 169 2.82 2.04 -22.89
N ARG A 170 3.39 2.95 -22.08
CA ARG A 170 4.52 3.82 -22.45
C ARG A 170 5.84 3.07 -22.32
N ASN A 171 6.78 3.38 -23.23
CA ASN A 171 8.12 2.85 -23.14
C ASN A 171 8.89 3.56 -22.01
N ILE A 172 9.64 2.78 -21.23
CA ILE A 172 10.53 3.25 -20.18
C ILE A 172 11.92 3.36 -20.81
N THR A 173 12.57 4.51 -20.66
CA THR A 173 13.91 4.77 -21.20
C THR A 173 15.00 4.54 -20.17
N SER A 174 14.71 4.81 -18.90
CA SER A 174 15.64 4.58 -17.80
C SER A 174 14.91 4.27 -16.50
N VAL A 175 15.59 3.48 -15.66
CA VAL A 175 15.16 3.12 -14.31
C VAL A 175 16.37 3.24 -13.40
N THR A 176 16.22 3.96 -12.30
CA THR A 176 17.23 4.08 -11.25
C THR A 176 16.59 3.70 -9.93
N GLU A 177 17.15 2.68 -9.27
CA GLU A 177 16.67 2.29 -7.94
C GLU A 177 17.22 3.24 -6.88
N MET A 178 16.34 3.68 -5.99
CA MET A 178 16.62 4.66 -4.95
C MET A 178 16.37 4.06 -3.57
N ASN A 179 16.88 4.71 -2.52
CA ASN A 179 16.40 4.44 -1.16
C ASN A 179 14.92 4.83 -1.00
N LEU A 180 14.30 4.43 0.12
CA LEU A 180 12.87 4.68 0.36
C LEU A 180 12.48 6.17 0.28
N ALA A 181 13.37 7.04 0.78
CA ALA A 181 13.22 8.50 0.79
C ALA A 181 13.54 9.18 -0.55
N ALA A 182 13.98 8.43 -1.57
CA ALA A 182 14.40 8.93 -2.87
C ALA A 182 15.52 10.01 -2.82
N THR A 183 16.41 9.95 -1.83
CA THR A 183 17.50 10.91 -1.64
C THR A 183 18.86 10.43 -2.15
N LYS A 184 19.06 9.11 -2.23
CA LYS A 184 20.30 8.47 -2.71
C LYS A 184 19.96 7.26 -3.56
N THR A 185 20.86 6.90 -4.47
CA THR A 185 20.71 5.65 -5.21
C THR A 185 20.83 4.46 -4.27
N ARG A 186 20.29 3.30 -4.69
CA ARG A 186 20.42 2.08 -3.91
C ARG A 186 21.89 1.69 -3.72
N GLU A 187 22.70 1.84 -4.76
CA GLU A 187 24.12 1.52 -4.78
C GLU A 187 24.93 2.38 -3.78
N GLU A 188 24.53 3.64 -3.58
CA GLU A 188 25.14 4.55 -2.60
C GLU A 188 24.69 4.29 -1.15
N THR A 189 23.67 3.45 -0.94
CA THR A 189 23.09 3.23 0.38
C THR A 189 23.86 2.15 1.14
N VAL A 190 24.79 2.59 1.99
CA VAL A 190 25.56 1.68 2.86
C VAL A 190 24.80 1.40 4.15
N ARG A 191 24.62 0.11 4.45
CA ARG A 191 24.04 -0.35 5.70
C ARG A 191 25.12 -0.57 6.75
N LEU A 192 24.95 0.02 7.93
CA LEU A 192 25.82 -0.28 9.08
C LEU A 192 25.60 -1.71 9.57
N GLU A 193 26.69 -2.43 9.80
CA GLU A 193 26.67 -3.78 10.36
C GLU A 193 26.72 -3.71 11.89
N PHE A 194 25.67 -4.18 12.54
CA PHE A 194 25.62 -4.31 13.99
C PHE A 194 25.80 -5.77 14.38
N LYS A 195 26.62 -6.05 15.40
CA LYS A 195 26.75 -7.37 16.00
C LYS A 195 25.74 -7.51 17.13
N PRO A 196 24.63 -8.24 16.94
CA PRO A 196 23.69 -8.48 18.03
C PRO A 196 24.34 -9.34 19.10
N THR A 197 23.99 -9.11 20.37
CA THR A 197 24.52 -9.86 21.52
C THR A 197 23.98 -11.31 21.59
N TRP A 198 22.97 -11.63 20.78
CA TRP A 198 22.29 -12.92 20.77
C TRP A 198 23.04 -13.96 19.93
N THR A 199 23.34 -15.11 20.53
CA THR A 199 24.28 -16.13 20.03
C THR A 199 23.76 -17.05 18.93
N HIS A 200 22.54 -16.85 18.42
CA HIS A 200 21.87 -17.78 17.48
C HIS A 200 21.37 -17.15 16.17
N ILE A 201 21.89 -15.99 15.78
CA ILE A 201 21.47 -15.32 14.54
C ILE A 201 22.49 -15.67 13.46
N THR A 202 22.08 -16.44 12.46
CA THR A 202 22.89 -16.62 11.24
C THR A 202 22.76 -15.35 10.38
N LYS A 203 23.69 -15.10 9.44
CA LYS A 203 23.59 -13.93 8.53
C LYS A 203 22.23 -13.82 7.83
N ARG A 204 21.54 -14.95 7.57
CA ARG A 204 20.20 -15.02 6.94
C ARG A 204 19.04 -14.58 7.86
N ASP A 205 19.29 -14.53 9.16
CA ASP A 205 18.32 -14.13 10.20
C ASP A 205 18.44 -12.63 10.52
N LEU A 206 19.43 -11.93 9.95
CA LEU A 206 19.54 -10.49 10.10
C LEU A 206 18.36 -9.81 9.37
N PRO A 207 17.56 -8.96 10.06
CA PRO A 207 16.50 -8.18 9.43
C PRO A 207 17.08 -7.39 8.27
N GLY A 208 16.39 -7.25 7.14
CA GLY A 208 16.84 -6.43 6.00
C GLY A 208 17.98 -7.02 5.16
N ASP A 209 18.29 -8.32 5.30
CA ASP A 209 19.03 -9.05 4.27
C ASP A 209 18.18 -9.05 2.99
N GLU A 210 18.74 -8.54 1.89
CA GLU A 210 18.07 -8.39 0.59
C GLU A 210 17.95 -9.74 -0.09
N LYS A 211 17.15 -10.65 0.47
CA LYS A 211 17.01 -12.06 0.04
C LYS A 211 16.70 -12.17 -1.46
N GLY A 212 17.74 -12.22 -2.28
CA GLY A 212 17.65 -12.39 -3.74
C GLY A 212 17.29 -11.14 -4.55
N SER A 213 17.22 -9.94 -3.97
CA SER A 213 16.95 -8.71 -4.73
C SER A 213 18.11 -8.41 -5.68
N GLN A 214 17.84 -8.39 -6.98
CA GLN A 214 18.82 -8.01 -7.99
C GLN A 214 18.58 -6.57 -8.46
N PRO A 215 19.64 -5.85 -8.86
CA PRO A 215 19.49 -4.57 -9.54
C PRO A 215 18.63 -4.69 -10.79
N VAL A 216 17.83 -3.66 -11.06
CA VAL A 216 16.93 -3.63 -12.21
C VAL A 216 17.68 -3.10 -13.42
N HIS A 217 17.76 -3.91 -14.49
CA HIS A 217 18.42 -3.53 -15.73
C HIS A 217 17.44 -3.54 -16.90
N GLY A 218 17.67 -2.64 -17.86
CA GLY A 218 16.91 -2.56 -19.10
C GLY A 218 17.30 -3.63 -20.12
N PRO A 219 16.49 -3.84 -21.17
CA PRO A 219 15.31 -3.06 -21.52
C PRO A 219 14.01 -3.55 -20.85
N GLU A 220 14.01 -4.75 -20.27
CA GLU A 220 12.79 -5.34 -19.67
C GLU A 220 12.47 -4.78 -18.28
N TYR A 221 13.48 -4.27 -17.57
CA TYR A 221 13.37 -3.73 -16.21
C TYR A 221 12.62 -4.70 -15.28
N ASN A 222 13.14 -5.93 -15.20
CA ASN A 222 12.56 -6.99 -14.37
C ASN A 222 12.69 -6.65 -12.89
N VAL A 223 11.55 -6.47 -12.22
CA VAL A 223 11.47 -6.20 -10.78
C VAL A 223 11.17 -7.50 -10.06
N TYR A 224 12.05 -7.85 -9.14
CA TYR A 224 11.86 -8.91 -8.16
C TYR A 224 11.45 -8.30 -6.82
N LEU A 225 10.34 -8.78 -6.26
CA LEU A 225 9.83 -8.37 -4.95
C LEU A 225 9.61 -9.59 -4.06
N THR A 226 10.19 -9.53 -2.87
CA THR A 226 9.94 -10.48 -1.79
C THR A 226 8.79 -10.02 -0.89
N PRO A 227 8.17 -10.91 -0.10
CA PRO A 227 7.09 -10.53 0.82
C PRO A 227 7.45 -9.35 1.73
N MET A 228 6.52 -8.40 1.89
CA MET A 228 6.67 -7.14 2.63
C MET A 228 7.75 -6.17 2.11
N GLN A 229 8.35 -6.44 0.95
CA GLN A 229 9.36 -5.56 0.37
C GLN A 229 8.72 -4.37 -0.32
N ILE A 230 9.30 -3.17 -0.11
CA ILE A 230 9.01 -1.96 -0.87
C ILE A 230 10.27 -1.56 -1.63
N ARG A 231 10.16 -1.36 -2.94
CA ARG A 231 11.24 -0.83 -3.78
C ARG A 231 10.84 0.49 -4.40
N THR A 232 11.79 1.42 -4.45
CA THR A 232 11.61 2.78 -4.94
C THR A 232 12.43 2.98 -6.20
N PHE A 233 11.80 3.49 -7.25
CA PHE A 233 12.42 3.72 -8.55
C PHE A 233 12.18 5.14 -9.02
N LEU A 234 13.19 5.72 -9.65
CA LEU A 234 13.06 6.91 -10.48
C LEU A 234 13.09 6.47 -11.94
N LEU A 235 12.02 6.78 -12.68
CA LEU A 235 11.78 6.32 -14.04
C LEU A 235 11.75 7.51 -14.99
N THR A 236 12.22 7.31 -16.21
CA THR A 236 11.94 8.22 -17.33
C THR A 236 11.14 7.46 -18.39
N PHE A 237 10.02 8.03 -18.84
CA PHE A 237 9.26 7.50 -19.96
C PHE A 237 9.72 8.14 -21.28
N SER A 238 9.52 7.45 -22.40
CA SER A 238 9.76 8.01 -23.72
C SER A 238 8.84 9.22 -23.98
N SER A 239 9.38 10.26 -24.61
CA SER A 239 8.68 11.50 -24.97
C SER A 239 7.62 11.36 -26.07
N ASP A 240 7.39 10.16 -26.60
CA ASP A 240 6.45 9.95 -27.72
C ASP A 240 4.99 10.25 -27.30
N ASP A 241 4.42 11.31 -27.87
CA ASP A 241 3.15 11.96 -27.49
C ASP A 241 1.89 11.10 -27.66
N LYS A 242 1.97 9.96 -28.35
CA LYS A 242 0.77 9.16 -28.69
C LYS A 242 0.20 8.33 -27.54
N LYS A 243 0.90 8.26 -26.42
CA LYS A 243 0.55 7.39 -25.28
C LYS A 243 0.76 8.13 -23.97
N HIS A 244 0.09 9.24 -23.71
CA HIS A 244 0.15 9.83 -22.38
C HIS A 244 -0.34 8.82 -21.31
N MET A 245 0.19 8.89 -20.08
CA MET A 245 -0.43 8.26 -18.89
C MET A 245 -1.78 8.92 -18.52
N ILE A 246 -2.22 9.87 -19.34
CA ILE A 246 -3.39 10.72 -19.17
C ILE A 246 -4.34 10.37 -20.31
N CYS A 247 -5.65 10.31 -20.02
CA CYS A 247 -6.71 10.31 -21.03
C CYS A 247 -6.61 11.58 -21.90
N SER A 248 -5.66 11.68 -22.83
CA SER A 248 -5.60 12.82 -23.76
C SER A 248 -6.67 12.67 -24.84
N ILE A 249 -7.30 13.80 -25.14
CA ILE A 249 -8.38 13.94 -26.12
C ILE A 249 -7.82 13.98 -27.55
N ASP A 250 -6.52 14.20 -27.70
CA ASP A 250 -5.84 14.26 -28.99
C ASP A 250 -5.72 12.87 -29.66
#